data_AF-A0A2X3EAR9-F1
#
_entry.id   AF-A0A2X3EAR9-F1
#
_cell.length_a   1.000
_cell.length_b   1.000
_cell.length_c   1.000
_cell.angle_alpha   90.00
_cell.angle_beta   90.00
_cell.angle_gamma   90.00
#
_symmetry.space_group_name_H-M   'P 1'
#
loop_
_entity.id
_entity.type
_entity.pdbx_description
1 polymer ?
#
loop_
_entity_poly.entity_id
_entity_poly.type
_entity_poly.pdbx_seq_one_letter_code
_entity_poly.pdbx_strand_id
1 'polypeptide(L)'
;MTAHDGFTLRDCVCFNQKHNEANGEENRDGTNNNYSNNHGIEGLEANFAVIERRRASAHALLTTLLLAQGTPMLLAGDEQGHSQHGNNNAYCQDNALTWLDWRQANPGLTAFTAALIHLRRRIPALTRNRWWQEGMATSAGLIATPSP
;
A
#
# COMPACT_ATOMS: atom_id res chain seq x y z
N MET A 1 -0.55 -7.53 0.84
CA MET A 1 -0.66 -6.06 0.72
C MET A 1 -1.09 -5.74 -0.69
N THR A 2 -0.23 -5.76 -1.69
CA THR A 2 -0.62 -5.62 -3.11
C THR A 2 0.44 -6.28 -4.00
N ALA A 3 0.05 -6.69 -5.20
CA ALA A 3 0.93 -7.19 -6.25
C ALA A 3 0.27 -6.85 -7.61
N HIS A 4 0.89 -7.27 -8.72
CA HIS A 4 0.26 -7.10 -10.03
C HIS A 4 -1.03 -7.92 -10.16
N ASP A 5 -1.11 -9.04 -9.45
CA ASP A 5 -2.33 -9.82 -9.26
C ASP A 5 -3.12 -9.31 -8.04
N GLY A 6 -4.40 -9.04 -8.22
CA GLY A 6 -5.28 -8.50 -7.19
C GLY A 6 -5.44 -6.98 -7.30
N PHE A 7 -5.88 -6.37 -6.20
CA PHE A 7 -6.10 -4.92 -6.17
C PHE A 7 -4.80 -4.14 -6.00
N THR A 8 -4.79 -2.93 -6.56
CA THR A 8 -3.91 -1.84 -6.13
C THR A 8 -4.21 -1.43 -4.67
N LEU A 9 -3.34 -0.64 -4.05
CA LEU A 9 -3.54 -0.20 -2.66
C LEU A 9 -4.79 0.68 -2.56
N ARG A 10 -4.98 1.55 -3.55
CA ARG A 10 -6.15 2.42 -3.61
C ARG A 10 -7.43 1.61 -3.77
N ASP A 11 -7.41 0.58 -4.62
CA ASP A 11 -8.60 -0.24 -4.85
C ASP A 11 -8.94 -1.10 -3.62
N CYS A 12 -7.93 -1.60 -2.91
CA CYS A 12 -8.11 -2.35 -1.67
C CYS A 12 -8.87 -1.57 -0.58
N VAL A 13 -8.80 -0.24 -0.59
CA VAL A 13 -9.56 0.63 0.34
C VAL A 13 -10.80 1.26 -0.29
N CYS A 14 -11.07 1.04 -1.58
CA CYS A 14 -12.21 1.64 -2.30
C CYS A 14 -13.24 0.62 -2.77
N PHE A 15 -12.90 -0.66 -2.88
CA PHE A 15 -13.76 -1.70 -3.46
C PHE A 15 -13.83 -2.94 -2.58
N ASN A 16 -15.02 -3.47 -2.37
CA ASN A 16 -15.25 -4.77 -1.74
C ASN A 16 -15.41 -5.88 -2.78
N GLN A 17 -15.82 -5.54 -3.99
CA GLN A 17 -16.02 -6.49 -5.08
C GLN A 17 -15.08 -6.16 -6.24
N LYS A 18 -14.70 -7.17 -6.99
CA LYS A 18 -13.96 -7.00 -8.24
C LYS A 18 -14.92 -6.50 -9.35
N HIS A 19 -14.39 -5.66 -10.22
CA HIS A 19 -15.04 -5.04 -11.37
C HIS A 19 -14.17 -5.31 -12.60
N ASN A 20 -14.11 -6.59 -13.00
CA ASN A 20 -13.28 -7.09 -14.09
C ASN A 20 -14.05 -7.14 -15.43
N GLU A 21 -15.21 -6.47 -15.54
CA GLU A 21 -16.08 -6.52 -16.72
C GLU A 21 -15.35 -6.14 -18.02
N ALA A 22 -14.39 -5.22 -17.92
CA ALA A 22 -13.55 -4.79 -19.04
C ALA A 22 -12.71 -5.93 -19.65
N ASN A 23 -12.49 -7.03 -18.93
CA ASN A 23 -11.71 -8.17 -19.39
C ASN A 23 -12.50 -9.07 -20.37
N GLY A 24 -13.82 -8.89 -20.49
CA GLY A 24 -14.65 -9.63 -21.43
C GLY A 24 -15.07 -11.03 -20.95
N GLU A 25 -14.78 -11.39 -19.70
CA GLU A 25 -15.10 -12.70 -19.11
C GLU A 25 -16.29 -12.64 -18.13
N GLU A 26 -17.16 -11.63 -18.28
CA GLU A 26 -18.35 -11.42 -17.43
C GLU A 26 -18.02 -11.43 -15.92
N ASN A 27 -16.89 -10.80 -15.55
CA ASN A 27 -16.40 -10.70 -14.18
C ASN A 27 -16.13 -12.07 -13.50
N ARG A 28 -15.94 -13.16 -14.28
CA ARG A 28 -15.63 -14.49 -13.74
C ARG A 28 -14.17 -14.64 -13.34
N ASP A 29 -13.27 -13.93 -14.02
CA ASP A 29 -11.83 -13.98 -13.83
C ASP A 29 -11.35 -13.19 -12.59
N GLY A 30 -10.15 -13.48 -12.09
CA GLY A 30 -9.61 -12.86 -10.86
C GLY A 30 -10.15 -13.45 -9.55
N THR A 31 -9.52 -13.08 -8.43
CA THR A 31 -9.88 -13.59 -7.11
C THR A 31 -11.17 -12.96 -6.58
N ASN A 32 -12.02 -13.74 -5.88
CA ASN A 32 -13.18 -13.22 -5.15
C ASN A 32 -12.85 -12.83 -3.70
N ASN A 33 -11.69 -13.25 -3.19
CA ASN A 33 -11.28 -13.04 -1.81
C ASN A 33 -10.15 -12.00 -1.75
N ASN A 34 -10.50 -10.72 -1.83
CA ASN A 34 -9.54 -9.62 -1.85
C ASN A 34 -9.10 -9.12 -0.46
N TYR A 35 -9.84 -9.47 0.60
CA TYR A 35 -9.63 -8.93 1.95
C TYR A 35 -9.56 -7.39 1.98
N SER A 36 -10.40 -6.75 1.16
CA SER A 36 -10.50 -5.31 0.99
C SER A 36 -11.62 -4.72 1.84
N ASN A 37 -11.63 -3.39 1.99
CA ASN A 37 -12.69 -2.67 2.68
C ASN A 37 -12.93 -1.30 2.04
N ASN A 38 -14.09 -1.12 1.42
CA ASN A 38 -14.50 0.10 0.74
C ASN A 38 -14.89 1.26 1.70
N HIS A 39 -14.90 1.01 3.01
CA HIS A 39 -15.29 1.95 4.07
C HIS A 39 -16.75 2.43 4.02
N GLY A 40 -17.63 1.62 3.44
CA GLY A 40 -19.08 1.79 3.38
C GLY A 40 -19.62 2.36 2.07
N ILE A 41 -18.76 2.77 1.14
CA ILE A 41 -19.14 3.27 -0.19
C ILE A 41 -18.28 2.52 -1.21
N GLU A 42 -18.87 1.88 -2.21
CA GLU A 42 -18.12 1.20 -3.27
C GLU A 42 -17.64 2.22 -4.31
N GLY A 43 -16.39 2.11 -4.76
CA GLY A 43 -15.83 2.97 -5.81
C GLY A 43 -14.95 4.10 -5.30
N LEU A 44 -14.31 4.82 -6.23
CA LEU A 44 -13.35 5.89 -5.92
C LEU A 44 -14.01 7.14 -5.33
N GLU A 45 -15.27 7.41 -5.70
CA GLU A 45 -16.02 8.57 -5.23
C GLU A 45 -16.68 8.28 -3.89
N ALA A 46 -16.54 9.21 -2.94
CA ALA A 46 -17.15 9.09 -1.63
C ALA A 46 -17.22 10.46 -0.94
N ASN A 47 -17.97 10.54 0.17
CA ASN A 47 -17.95 11.72 1.02
C ASN A 47 -16.61 11.88 1.76
N PHE A 48 -16.35 13.10 2.26
CA PHE A 48 -15.10 13.45 2.94
C PHE A 48 -14.74 12.50 4.09
N ALA A 49 -15.72 12.10 4.90
CA ALA A 49 -15.49 11.20 6.03
C ALA A 49 -14.98 9.83 5.59
N VAL A 50 -15.49 9.28 4.49
CA VAL A 50 -15.01 8.01 3.91
C VAL A 50 -13.62 8.19 3.30
N ILE A 51 -13.37 9.27 2.57
CA ILE A 51 -12.06 9.57 1.98
C ILE A 51 -10.97 9.62 3.06
N GLU A 52 -11.22 10.28 4.19
CA GLU A 52 -10.27 10.34 5.29
C GLU A 52 -9.99 8.98 5.93
N ARG A 53 -11.01 8.12 6.07
CA ARG A 53 -10.81 6.74 6.54
C ARG A 53 -9.97 5.92 5.57
N ARG A 54 -10.22 6.04 4.26
CA ARG A 54 -9.42 5.39 3.21
C ARG A 54 -7.96 5.84 3.24
N ARG A 55 -7.73 7.15 3.40
CA ARG A 55 -6.39 7.73 3.55
C ARG A 55 -5.67 7.13 4.76
N ALA A 56 -6.35 7.04 5.91
CA ALA A 56 -5.79 6.43 7.12
C ALA A 56 -5.44 4.95 6.91
N SER A 57 -6.32 4.16 6.28
CA SER A 57 -6.05 2.76 5.95
C SER A 57 -4.87 2.59 5.00
N ALA A 58 -4.80 3.39 3.93
CA ALA A 58 -3.69 3.35 2.98
C ALA A 58 -2.35 3.66 3.68
N HIS A 59 -2.33 4.68 4.54
CA HIS A 59 -1.15 5.02 5.35
C HIS A 59 -0.78 3.88 6.30
N ALA A 60 -1.75 3.24 6.96
CA ALA A 60 -1.51 2.13 7.87
C ALA A 60 -0.93 0.91 7.14
N LEU A 61 -1.44 0.57 5.95
CA LEU A 61 -0.94 -0.52 5.12
C LEU A 61 0.49 -0.26 4.65
N LEU A 62 0.79 0.94 4.14
CA LEU A 62 2.15 1.34 3.73
C LEU A 62 3.12 1.30 4.92
N THR A 63 2.70 1.82 6.07
CA THR A 63 3.49 1.79 7.31
C THR A 63 3.79 0.36 7.72
N THR A 64 2.79 -0.53 7.65
CA THR A 64 2.94 -1.94 8.00
C THR A 64 3.94 -2.64 7.09
N LEU A 65 3.85 -2.46 5.77
CA LEU A 65 4.84 -3.00 4.82
C LEU A 65 6.24 -2.45 5.09
N LEU A 66 6.37 -1.14 5.15
CA LEU A 66 7.67 -0.47 5.14
C LEU A 66 8.35 -0.48 6.51
N LEU A 67 7.64 -0.80 7.60
CA LEU A 67 8.21 -0.91 8.93
C LEU A 67 8.18 -2.33 9.53
N ALA A 68 7.69 -3.34 8.79
CA ALA A 68 7.83 -4.74 9.17
C ALA A 68 9.25 -5.28 8.87
N GLN A 69 9.67 -6.30 9.61
CA GLN A 69 10.92 -7.02 9.31
C GLN A 69 10.81 -7.79 7.98
N GLY A 70 11.94 -7.94 7.27
CA GLY A 70 12.00 -8.62 5.97
C GLY A 70 12.37 -7.68 4.82
N THR A 71 12.10 -8.09 3.58
CA THR A 71 12.33 -7.27 2.38
C THR A 71 10.98 -6.83 1.83
N PRO A 72 10.62 -5.53 1.92
CA PRO A 72 9.33 -5.06 1.43
C PRO A 72 9.34 -5.02 -0.10
N MET A 73 8.21 -5.36 -0.69
CA MET A 73 7.90 -5.13 -2.10
C MET A 73 6.76 -4.14 -2.20
N LEU A 74 6.96 -3.06 -2.95
CA LEU A 74 5.95 -2.03 -3.21
C LEU A 74 5.50 -2.17 -4.67
N LEU A 75 4.20 -2.28 -4.90
CA LEU A 75 3.64 -2.29 -6.25
C LEU A 75 3.77 -0.90 -6.86
N ALA A 76 4.21 -0.84 -8.11
CA ALA A 76 4.37 0.43 -8.82
C ALA A 76 3.04 1.18 -8.91
N GLY A 77 3.03 2.46 -8.52
CA GLY A 77 1.85 3.29 -8.55
C GLY A 77 1.11 3.39 -7.21
N ASP A 78 1.31 2.45 -6.27
CA ASP A 78 0.69 2.52 -4.94
C ASP A 78 1.16 3.76 -4.17
N GLU A 79 2.41 4.19 -4.37
CA GLU A 79 2.98 5.40 -3.75
C GLU A 79 2.33 6.71 -4.23
N GLN A 80 1.58 6.67 -5.33
CA GLN A 80 0.92 7.84 -5.91
C GLN A 80 -0.60 7.71 -5.98
N GLY A 81 -1.15 6.58 -5.51
CA GLY A 81 -2.59 6.32 -5.52
C GLY A 81 -3.12 5.87 -6.88
N HIS A 82 -2.35 5.08 -7.61
CA HIS A 82 -2.82 4.37 -8.79
C HIS A 82 -4.03 3.49 -8.45
N SER A 83 -4.95 3.37 -9.41
CA SER A 83 -6.17 2.56 -9.31
C SER A 83 -6.44 1.94 -10.67
N GLN A 84 -6.89 0.70 -10.65
CA GLN A 84 -7.41 -0.04 -11.80
C GLN A 84 -8.95 -0.08 -11.75
N HIS A 85 -9.55 0.90 -11.06
CA HIS A 85 -11.00 1.08 -10.94
C HIS A 85 -11.75 -0.16 -10.44
N GLY A 86 -11.13 -0.93 -9.54
CA GLY A 86 -11.71 -2.16 -9.03
C GLY A 86 -11.51 -3.37 -9.94
N ASN A 87 -10.76 -3.26 -11.03
CA ASN A 87 -10.28 -4.43 -11.75
C ASN A 87 -9.10 -5.05 -10.98
N ASN A 88 -9.25 -6.29 -10.53
CA ASN A 88 -8.23 -6.99 -9.74
C ASN A 88 -7.42 -8.02 -10.55
N ASN A 89 -7.62 -8.03 -11.87
CA ASN A 89 -7.01 -8.98 -12.78
C ASN A 89 -6.83 -8.33 -14.17
N ALA A 90 -6.20 -7.15 -14.24
CA ALA A 90 -6.13 -6.36 -15.46
C ALA A 90 -5.10 -6.88 -16.49
N TYR A 91 -5.00 -8.19 -16.66
CA TYR A 91 -3.95 -8.86 -17.45
C TYR A 91 -4.03 -8.54 -18.96
N CYS A 92 -5.23 -8.34 -19.49
CA CYS A 92 -5.49 -8.06 -20.90
C CYS A 92 -5.69 -6.57 -21.20
N GLN A 93 -5.39 -5.69 -20.25
CA GLN A 93 -5.70 -4.26 -20.32
C GLN A 93 -4.45 -3.45 -20.63
N ASP A 94 -4.15 -3.25 -21.91
CA ASP A 94 -3.13 -2.29 -22.36
C ASP A 94 -3.78 -0.93 -22.66
N ASN A 95 -4.17 -0.20 -21.61
CA ASN A 95 -4.87 1.07 -21.72
C ASN A 95 -4.78 1.89 -20.41
N ALA A 96 -5.50 3.01 -20.37
CA ALA A 96 -5.52 3.93 -19.23
C ALA A 96 -5.94 3.29 -17.88
N LEU A 97 -6.55 2.11 -17.89
CA LEU A 97 -6.85 1.36 -16.66
C LEU A 97 -5.59 0.91 -15.92
N THR A 98 -4.52 0.56 -16.65
CA THR A 98 -3.28 0.00 -16.09
C THR A 98 -2.10 0.97 -16.17
N TRP A 99 -2.17 1.96 -17.06
CA TRP A 99 -1.10 2.95 -17.19
C TRP A 99 -1.03 3.87 -15.96
N LEU A 100 0.19 4.20 -15.52
CA LEU A 100 0.41 5.16 -14.44
C LEU A 100 0.11 6.58 -14.93
N ASP A 101 -0.97 7.20 -14.43
CA ASP A 101 -1.30 8.60 -14.75
C ASP A 101 -0.54 9.57 -13.83
N TRP A 102 0.66 9.96 -14.26
CA TRP A 102 1.53 10.90 -13.56
C TRP A 102 0.91 12.28 -13.31
N ARG A 103 -0.12 12.67 -14.08
CA ARG A 103 -0.79 13.97 -13.92
C ARG A 103 -1.73 13.99 -12.71
N GLN A 104 -2.22 12.82 -12.32
CA GLN A 104 -3.12 12.63 -11.18
C GLN A 104 -2.42 12.02 -9.95
N ALA A 105 -1.09 11.95 -9.98
CA ALA A 105 -0.29 11.46 -8.87
C ALA A 105 -0.59 12.26 -7.59
N ASN A 106 -0.74 11.57 -6.46
CA ASN A 106 -0.94 12.20 -5.16
C ASN A 106 0.43 12.54 -4.52
N PRO A 107 0.88 13.80 -4.55
CA PRO A 107 2.20 14.17 -4.04
C PRO A 107 2.32 13.96 -2.53
N GLY A 108 1.21 14.05 -1.78
CA GLY A 108 1.20 13.81 -0.34
C GLY A 108 1.47 12.35 0.01
N LEU A 109 0.84 11.42 -0.73
CA LEU A 109 1.08 9.98 -0.56
C LEU A 109 2.50 9.59 -0.98
N THR A 110 3.00 10.20 -2.06
CA THR A 110 4.38 9.97 -2.53
C THR A 110 5.40 10.45 -1.50
N ALA A 111 5.21 11.65 -0.96
CA ALA A 111 6.05 12.18 0.11
C ALA A 111 5.99 11.33 1.38
N PHE A 112 4.80 10.86 1.77
CA PHE A 112 4.62 9.96 2.91
C PHE A 112 5.35 8.63 2.72
N THR A 113 5.20 8.00 1.55
CA THR A 113 5.86 6.75 1.19
C THR A 113 7.38 6.91 1.18
N ALA A 114 7.89 7.99 0.58
CA ALA A 114 9.31 8.31 0.57
C ALA A 114 9.87 8.52 2.00
N ALA A 115 9.11 9.18 2.88
CA ALA A 115 9.49 9.36 4.28
C ALA A 115 9.58 8.03 5.03
N LEU A 116 8.63 7.11 4.81
CA LEU A 116 8.68 5.76 5.40
C LEU A 116 9.89 4.96 4.91
N ILE A 117 10.21 5.02 3.61
CA ILE A 117 11.39 4.37 3.05
C ILE A 117 12.67 4.95 3.67
N HIS A 118 12.76 6.28 3.80
CA HIS A 118 13.89 6.94 4.44
C HIS A 118 14.04 6.53 5.91
N LEU A 119 12.92 6.48 6.65
CA LEU A 119 12.89 6.02 8.04
C LEU A 119 13.35 4.57 8.15
N ARG A 120 12.82 3.66 7.32
CA ARG A 120 13.22 2.24 7.29
C ARG A 120 14.73 2.10 7.16
N ARG A 121 15.36 2.83 6.22
CA ARG A 121 16.80 2.76 5.96
C ARG A 121 17.66 3.19 7.16
N ARG A 122 17.10 3.98 8.08
CA ARG A 122 17.76 4.44 9.31
C ARG A 122 17.58 3.51 10.50
N ILE A 123 16.74 2.47 10.40
CA ILE A 123 16.48 1.51 11.49
C ILE A 123 17.20 0.19 11.15
N PRO A 124 18.37 -0.11 11.74
CA PRO A 124 19.14 -1.31 11.39
C PRO A 124 18.40 -2.62 11.61
N ALA A 125 17.43 -2.65 12.52
CA ALA A 125 16.57 -3.79 12.80
C ALA A 125 15.72 -4.20 11.59
N LEU A 126 15.40 -3.24 10.71
CA LEU A 126 14.52 -3.44 9.56
C LEU A 126 15.29 -3.67 8.25
N THR A 127 16.62 -3.50 8.25
CA THR A 127 17.45 -3.61 7.04
C THR A 127 18.44 -4.77 7.08
N ARG A 128 18.68 -5.35 8.26
CA ARG A 128 19.62 -6.47 8.43
C ARG A 128 18.90 -7.81 8.27
N ASN A 129 19.55 -8.75 7.58
CA ASN A 129 19.08 -10.13 7.44
C ASN A 129 19.38 -10.95 8.70
N ARG A 130 18.80 -10.57 9.83
CA ARG A 130 18.87 -11.32 11.08
C ARG A 130 17.66 -11.02 11.95
N TRP A 131 17.25 -12.03 12.70
CA TRP A 131 16.21 -11.89 13.73
C TRP A 131 16.63 -10.89 14.82
N TRP A 132 15.64 -10.27 15.45
CA TRP A 132 15.88 -9.43 16.61
C TRP A 132 16.50 -10.25 17.74
N GLN A 133 17.54 -9.71 18.38
CA GLN A 133 18.17 -10.31 19.55
C GLN A 133 18.06 -9.33 20.71
N GLU A 134 17.76 -9.85 21.91
CA GLU A 134 17.80 -9.08 23.16
C GLU A 134 19.15 -8.36 23.30
N GLY A 135 19.12 -7.06 23.65
CA GLY A 135 20.31 -6.21 23.75
C GLY A 135 20.71 -5.45 22.48
N MET A 136 20.06 -5.66 21.32
CA MET A 136 20.36 -4.86 20.12
C MET A 136 19.76 -3.44 20.14
N ALA A 137 18.77 -3.16 20.99
CA ALA A 137 18.19 -1.82 21.14
C ALA A 137 19.15 -0.81 21.79
N THR A 138 20.11 -1.26 22.59
CA THR A 138 20.94 -0.40 23.44
C THR A 138 22.15 0.21 22.74
N SER A 139 22.49 -0.21 21.51
CA SER A 139 23.68 0.27 20.80
C SER A 139 23.42 1.37 19.76
N ALA A 140 22.19 1.86 19.65
CA ALA A 140 21.85 3.02 18.83
C ALA A 140 21.49 4.23 19.71
N GLY A 141 22.48 4.74 20.44
CA GLY A 141 22.61 6.13 20.90
C GLY A 141 21.35 6.96 21.24
N LEU A 142 20.39 6.43 22.01
CA LEU A 142 19.25 7.23 22.48
C LEU A 142 19.01 7.21 23.99
N ILE A 143 19.87 6.57 24.80
CA ILE A 143 19.81 6.71 26.26
C ILE A 143 21.24 6.81 26.80
N ALA A 144 21.69 8.05 27.01
CA ALA A 144 22.80 8.30 27.92
C ALA A 144 22.29 8.09 29.35
N THR A 145 22.67 6.99 29.98
CA THR A 145 22.52 6.84 31.43
C THR A 145 23.73 7.48 32.12
N PRO A 146 23.55 8.36 33.11
CA PRO A 146 24.67 8.86 33.90
C PRO A 146 25.13 7.78 34.89
N SER A 147 26.44 7.57 34.99
CA SER A 147 27.08 6.74 36.03
C SER A 147 26.85 7.36 37.43
N PRO A 148 26.75 6.54 38.48
CA PRO A 148 27.91 5.90 39.11
C PRO A 148 27.84 4.37 39.20
#